data_AF-A0A8T5LLY4-F1
#
_entry.id   AF-A0A8T5LLY4-F1
#
_cell.length_a   1.000
_cell.length_b   1.000
_cell.length_c   1.000
_cell.angle_alpha   90.00
_cell.angle_beta   90.00
_cell.angle_gamma   90.00
#
_symmetry.space_group_name_H-M   'P 1'
#
loop_
_entity.id
_entity.type
_entity.pdbx_description
1 polymer ?
#
loop_
_entity_poly.entity_id
_entity_poly.type
_entity_poly.pdbx_seq_one_letter_code
_entity_poly.pdbx_strand_id
1 'polypeptide(L)'
;MSQLDKGICLRFYKRRDVQDAIIVHARQKEIGVRYGTDFGKRPDILSYPREILELAKQGVTSFHCSEELWENPLSLDSNFNRKELDELRIGWDLVLDIDCKFIDYSKISADLIVRFLKYCGVKDISVKFSGNKGFHIGVPFEAFPKKVGDSLVKDLFPEAAKKIAFYIKENIKEELEKRVLEFEKNDFNKVKEKVELPQEEIIRYEENEFGDKIPKLSVDKFLEIDTVLISSRHLYRAPYSLHEKSGLISLPIDPEKVMGFEKNMARPEDLIIPNFIFLDRDVNDESGRRLLIQALDFEVKAEEKDYKIHLHGNAQEYEELVIESPIKEDFFPPCILKILEGVEDGKKRAVFILMNFLGKIGWNKNEIELYILKWNKEKNKEPLRENYVKGQLRYFKPGDKLSPNCDNEAYYKDLGNCLPNKLCGKIKNPVNYTILRWKSHLRDREEENAGKKIEKKREKKDKKEEKVKLSSGQDLNPQNPS
;
A
#
# COMPACT_ATOMS: atom_id res chain seq x y z
N MET A 1 -23.25 -15.69 -6.74
CA MET A 1 -22.24 -16.16 -7.70
C MET A 1 -21.66 -17.45 -7.14
N SER A 2 -21.74 -18.55 -7.89
CA SER A 2 -21.30 -19.87 -7.42
C SER A 2 -19.78 -19.89 -7.24
N GLN A 3 -19.34 -20.41 -6.10
CA GLN A 3 -17.93 -20.75 -5.86
C GLN A 3 -17.42 -21.62 -7.02
N LEU A 4 -16.20 -21.33 -7.49
CA LEU A 4 -15.58 -22.08 -8.60
C LEU A 4 -15.55 -23.58 -8.27
N ASP A 5 -16.30 -24.39 -9.02
CA ASP A 5 -16.36 -25.85 -8.84
C ASP A 5 -15.12 -26.52 -9.47
N LYS A 6 -14.66 -27.60 -8.82
CA LYS A 6 -13.57 -28.46 -9.31
C LYS A 6 -13.86 -28.98 -10.72
N GLY A 7 -15.12 -29.28 -11.05
CA GLY A 7 -15.52 -29.70 -12.38
C GLY A 7 -15.24 -28.65 -13.46
N ILE A 8 -15.44 -27.36 -13.16
CA ILE A 8 -15.14 -26.26 -14.08
C ILE A 8 -13.63 -26.17 -14.31
N CYS A 9 -12.83 -26.16 -13.23
CA CYS A 9 -11.37 -26.13 -13.33
C CYS A 9 -10.84 -27.27 -14.20
N LEU A 10 -11.30 -28.51 -13.95
CA LEU A 10 -10.85 -29.68 -14.69
C LEU A 10 -11.21 -29.64 -16.17
N ARG A 11 -12.44 -29.25 -16.52
CA ARG A 11 -12.85 -29.14 -17.93
C ARG A 11 -12.03 -28.08 -18.66
N PHE A 12 -11.82 -26.94 -18.01
CA PHE A 12 -11.11 -25.81 -18.58
C PHE A 12 -9.62 -26.08 -18.74
N TYR A 13 -8.93 -26.47 -17.67
CA TYR A 13 -7.49 -26.76 -17.69
C TYR A 13 -7.11 -28.07 -18.41
N LYS A 14 -8.10 -28.90 -18.78
CA LYS A 14 -7.87 -30.04 -19.69
C LYS A 14 -7.63 -29.60 -21.13
N ARG A 15 -8.09 -28.40 -21.53
CA ARG A 15 -7.93 -27.94 -22.91
C ARG A 15 -6.47 -27.67 -23.23
N ARG A 16 -5.99 -28.22 -24.35
CA ARG A 16 -4.56 -28.16 -24.70
C ARG A 16 -4.09 -26.74 -25.01
N ASP A 17 -4.93 -25.99 -25.72
CA ASP A 17 -4.69 -24.58 -26.07
C ASP A 17 -4.49 -23.70 -24.82
N VAL A 18 -5.29 -23.90 -23.78
CA VAL A 18 -5.14 -23.22 -22.47
C VAL A 18 -3.84 -23.62 -21.79
N GLN A 19 -3.50 -24.92 -21.77
CA GLN A 19 -2.26 -25.38 -21.15
C GLN A 19 -1.05 -24.75 -21.83
N ASP A 20 -0.99 -24.79 -23.17
CA ASP A 20 0.11 -24.23 -23.93
C ASP A 20 0.25 -22.73 -23.70
N ALA A 21 -0.86 -21.98 -23.69
CA ALA A 21 -0.84 -20.55 -23.45
C ALA A 21 -0.33 -20.16 -22.05
N ILE A 22 -0.72 -20.91 -21.00
CA ILE A 22 -0.20 -20.70 -19.63
C ILE A 22 1.30 -21.02 -19.57
N ILE A 23 1.74 -22.12 -20.18
CA ILE A 23 3.16 -22.50 -20.20
C ILE A 23 4.03 -21.48 -20.93
N VAL A 24 3.57 -20.97 -22.08
CA VAL A 24 4.29 -19.92 -22.82
C VAL A 24 4.50 -18.69 -21.93
N HIS A 25 3.46 -18.26 -21.21
CA HIS A 25 3.55 -17.11 -20.31
C HIS A 25 4.40 -17.38 -19.07
N ALA A 26 4.43 -18.61 -18.56
CA ALA A 26 5.15 -19.01 -17.35
C ALA A 26 6.68 -19.06 -17.52
N ARG A 27 7.19 -19.01 -18.75
CA ARG A 27 8.64 -19.10 -19.03
C ARG A 27 9.42 -18.03 -18.28
N GLN A 28 10.50 -18.46 -17.62
CA GLN A 28 11.42 -17.61 -16.86
C GLN A 28 10.77 -16.82 -15.72
N LYS A 29 9.54 -17.17 -15.31
CA LYS A 29 8.84 -16.53 -14.19
C LYS A 29 8.78 -17.50 -13.01
N GLU A 30 8.78 -16.93 -11.80
CA GLU A 30 8.39 -17.67 -10.60
C GLU A 30 6.88 -17.91 -10.67
N ILE A 31 6.46 -19.13 -10.40
CA ILE A 31 5.05 -19.53 -10.40
C ILE A 31 4.53 -19.67 -8.97
N GLY A 32 3.31 -19.17 -8.76
CA GLY A 32 2.49 -19.50 -7.61
C GLY A 32 1.16 -20.08 -8.06
N VAL A 33 0.71 -21.12 -7.36
CA VAL A 33 -0.62 -21.73 -7.57
C VAL A 33 -1.52 -21.43 -6.38
N ARG A 34 -2.84 -21.39 -6.61
CA ARG A 34 -3.83 -21.30 -5.52
C ARG A 34 -4.70 -22.54 -5.44
N TYR A 35 -5.04 -22.91 -4.22
CA TYR A 35 -6.04 -23.92 -3.87
C TYR A 35 -7.26 -23.23 -3.28
N GLY A 36 -8.07 -22.59 -4.14
CA GLY A 36 -9.09 -21.66 -3.68
C GLY A 36 -8.47 -20.43 -3.04
N THR A 37 -8.63 -20.25 -1.73
CA THR A 37 -8.11 -19.07 -1.03
C THR A 37 -6.61 -19.16 -0.72
N ASP A 38 -6.06 -20.36 -0.62
CA ASP A 38 -4.69 -20.57 -0.12
C ASP A 38 -3.67 -20.63 -1.26
N PHE A 39 -2.45 -20.16 -1.01
CA PHE A 39 -1.34 -20.27 -1.96
C PHE A 39 -0.52 -21.55 -1.72
N GLY A 40 -0.05 -22.14 -2.80
CA GLY A 40 0.92 -23.24 -2.79
C GLY A 40 2.31 -22.78 -2.36
N LYS A 41 3.23 -23.74 -2.22
CA LYS A 41 4.64 -23.47 -1.91
C LYS A 41 5.33 -22.76 -3.07
N ARG A 42 6.36 -21.99 -2.74
CA ARG A 42 7.18 -21.18 -3.65
C ARG A 42 8.66 -21.26 -3.26
N PRO A 43 9.61 -21.07 -4.20
CA PRO A 43 9.38 -20.85 -5.64
C PRO A 43 8.92 -22.13 -6.35
N ASP A 44 8.30 -21.96 -7.52
CA ASP A 44 7.91 -23.07 -8.39
C ASP A 44 8.02 -22.64 -9.87
N ILE A 45 7.97 -23.61 -10.79
CA ILE A 45 8.00 -23.41 -12.23
C ILE A 45 6.93 -24.26 -12.93
N LEU A 46 6.60 -23.91 -14.16
CA LEU A 46 5.78 -24.73 -15.05
C LEU A 46 6.52 -24.92 -16.37
N SER A 47 6.79 -26.17 -16.72
CA SER A 47 7.61 -26.50 -17.90
C SER A 47 6.81 -27.28 -18.95
N TYR A 48 5.88 -28.12 -18.51
CA TYR A 48 5.13 -29.03 -19.37
C TYR A 48 3.63 -28.74 -19.30
N PRO A 49 2.93 -28.60 -20.45
CA PRO A 49 1.51 -28.29 -20.47
C PRO A 49 0.62 -29.24 -19.67
N ARG A 50 1.01 -30.52 -19.57
CA ARG A 50 0.27 -31.52 -18.78
C ARG A 50 0.27 -31.21 -17.28
N GLU A 51 1.28 -30.50 -16.76
CA GLU A 51 1.35 -30.11 -15.35
C GLU A 51 0.15 -29.27 -14.92
N ILE A 52 -0.34 -28.40 -15.81
CA ILE A 52 -1.54 -27.58 -15.58
C ILE A 52 -2.74 -28.44 -15.21
N LEU A 53 -2.97 -29.53 -15.94
CA LEU A 53 -4.07 -30.45 -15.67
C LEU A 53 -3.82 -31.30 -14.42
N GLU A 54 -2.59 -31.76 -14.19
CA GLU A 54 -2.28 -32.55 -12.98
C GLU A 54 -2.44 -31.70 -11.71
N LEU A 55 -2.01 -30.43 -11.73
CA LEU A 55 -2.24 -29.47 -10.66
C LEU A 55 -3.74 -29.19 -10.46
N ALA A 56 -4.51 -29.04 -11.54
CA ALA A 56 -5.96 -28.89 -11.43
C ALA A 56 -6.64 -30.13 -10.78
N LYS A 57 -6.15 -31.35 -11.04
CA LYS A 57 -6.64 -32.57 -10.36
C LYS A 57 -6.35 -32.56 -8.85
N GLN A 58 -5.20 -31.99 -8.47
CA GLN A 58 -4.81 -31.77 -7.07
C GLN A 58 -5.60 -30.64 -6.40
N GLY A 59 -6.45 -29.91 -7.13
CA GLY A 59 -7.32 -28.87 -6.59
C GLY A 59 -6.83 -27.45 -6.82
N VAL A 60 -5.81 -27.26 -7.67
CA VAL A 60 -5.41 -25.91 -8.07
C VAL A 60 -6.55 -25.23 -8.84
N THR A 61 -6.88 -24.01 -8.41
CA THR A 61 -7.92 -23.16 -9.01
C THR A 61 -7.32 -22.13 -9.96
N SER A 62 -6.13 -21.61 -9.66
CA SER A 62 -5.51 -20.55 -10.44
C SER A 62 -3.99 -20.58 -10.41
N PHE A 63 -3.41 -19.97 -11.43
CA PHE A 63 -1.98 -19.82 -11.68
C PHE A 63 -1.60 -18.35 -11.68
N HIS A 64 -0.46 -18.04 -11.09
CA HIS A 64 0.08 -16.69 -10.93
C HIS A 64 1.56 -16.71 -11.29
N CYS A 65 2.06 -15.60 -11.84
CA CYS A 65 3.44 -15.47 -12.31
C CYS A 65 4.07 -14.18 -11.78
N SER A 66 5.38 -14.18 -11.62
CA SER A 66 6.13 -12.98 -11.22
C SER A 66 6.23 -11.95 -12.35
N GLU A 67 6.31 -10.68 -11.97
CA GLU A 67 6.73 -9.60 -12.89
C GLU A 67 8.19 -9.75 -13.29
N GLU A 68 9.03 -10.13 -12.33
CA GLU A 68 10.45 -10.41 -12.53
C GLU A 68 10.66 -11.67 -13.37
N LEU A 69 11.71 -11.61 -14.20
CA LEU A 69 12.21 -12.71 -15.01
C LEU A 69 13.53 -13.21 -14.39
N TRP A 70 13.63 -14.52 -14.25
CA TRP A 70 14.72 -15.19 -13.55
C TRP A 70 15.45 -16.14 -14.48
N GLU A 71 16.78 -16.20 -14.34
CA GLU A 71 17.58 -17.20 -15.03
C GLU A 71 17.19 -18.62 -14.59
N ASN A 72 17.05 -18.83 -13.28
CA ASN A 72 16.53 -20.05 -12.68
C ASN A 72 15.58 -19.71 -11.51
N PRO A 73 14.24 -19.71 -11.73
CA PRO A 73 13.30 -19.37 -10.66
C PRO A 73 13.39 -20.29 -9.42
N LEU A 74 13.81 -21.55 -9.58
CA LEU A 74 13.94 -22.49 -8.46
C LEU A 74 15.10 -22.15 -7.51
N SER A 75 16.02 -21.27 -7.92
CA SER A 75 17.11 -20.78 -7.08
C SER A 75 16.69 -19.68 -6.10
N LEU A 76 15.46 -19.18 -6.17
CA LEU A 76 14.98 -18.10 -5.32
C LEU A 76 14.78 -18.55 -3.86
N ASP A 77 15.24 -17.74 -2.91
CA ASP A 77 15.01 -17.92 -1.48
C ASP A 77 14.33 -16.69 -0.86
N SER A 78 13.48 -16.89 0.16
CA SER A 78 12.83 -15.80 0.89
C SER A 78 13.79 -14.93 1.71
N ASN A 79 14.99 -15.43 2.00
CA ASN A 79 16.01 -14.73 2.78
C ASN A 79 16.97 -13.91 1.92
N PHE A 80 16.86 -13.97 0.59
CA PHE A 80 17.73 -13.21 -0.30
C PHE A 80 17.55 -11.71 -0.12
N ASN A 81 18.68 -11.02 -0.05
CA ASN A 81 18.72 -9.57 -0.12
C ASN A 81 18.63 -9.10 -1.57
N ARG A 82 18.47 -7.78 -1.76
CA ARG A 82 18.30 -7.19 -3.09
C ARG A 82 19.41 -7.56 -4.07
N LYS A 83 20.67 -7.56 -3.63
CA LYS A 83 21.81 -7.86 -4.51
C LYS A 83 21.78 -9.31 -5.00
N GLU A 84 21.44 -10.25 -4.11
CA GLU A 84 21.31 -11.68 -4.46
C GLU A 84 20.17 -11.91 -5.45
N LEU A 85 19.07 -11.17 -5.31
CA LEU A 85 17.96 -11.21 -6.29
C LEU A 85 18.39 -10.61 -7.64
N ASP A 86 19.08 -9.47 -7.64
CA ASP A 86 19.55 -8.79 -8.85
C ASP A 86 20.53 -9.68 -9.66
N GLU A 87 21.34 -10.51 -8.98
CA GLU A 87 22.24 -11.48 -9.60
C GLU A 87 21.49 -12.58 -10.37
N LEU A 88 20.31 -13.01 -9.90
CA LEU A 88 19.47 -14.02 -10.57
C LEU A 88 18.49 -13.41 -11.59
N ARG A 89 18.22 -12.10 -11.49
CA ARG A 89 17.24 -11.42 -12.34
C ARG A 89 17.84 -11.14 -13.72
N ILE A 90 17.11 -11.59 -14.75
CA ILE A 90 17.45 -11.35 -16.16
C ILE A 90 16.61 -10.22 -16.78
N GLY A 91 15.48 -9.86 -16.15
CA GLY A 91 14.59 -8.79 -16.60
C GLY A 91 13.37 -8.64 -15.70
N TRP A 92 12.44 -7.77 -16.07
CA TRP A 92 11.16 -7.58 -15.40
C TRP A 92 10.15 -6.95 -16.37
N ASP A 93 8.91 -7.38 -16.27
CA ASP A 93 7.82 -6.78 -17.05
C ASP A 93 7.16 -5.66 -16.27
N LEU A 94 6.77 -4.61 -16.97
CA LEU A 94 5.86 -3.63 -16.38
C LEU A 94 4.45 -4.23 -16.40
N VAL A 95 3.86 -4.46 -15.23
CA VAL A 95 2.46 -4.89 -15.11
C VAL A 95 1.73 -3.91 -14.18
N LEU A 96 0.75 -3.20 -14.74
CA LEU A 96 -0.09 -2.27 -13.98
C LEU A 96 -1.42 -2.97 -13.68
N ASP A 97 -1.77 -3.15 -12.40
CA ASP A 97 -3.13 -3.55 -12.02
C ASP A 97 -4.03 -2.34 -11.95
N ILE A 98 -5.23 -2.48 -12.50
CA ILE A 98 -6.26 -1.46 -12.43
C ILE A 98 -7.48 -2.14 -11.87
N ASP A 99 -7.87 -1.81 -10.63
CA ASP A 99 -9.11 -2.32 -10.05
C ASP A 99 -10.01 -1.19 -9.56
N CYS A 100 -11.31 -1.37 -9.82
CA CYS A 100 -12.35 -0.51 -9.31
C CYS A 100 -13.58 -1.38 -9.01
N LYS A 101 -14.38 -1.00 -8.02
CA LYS A 101 -15.64 -1.68 -7.74
C LYS A 101 -16.57 -1.75 -8.96
N PHE A 102 -16.49 -0.75 -9.83
CA PHE A 102 -17.28 -0.62 -11.05
C PHE A 102 -16.38 -0.78 -12.29
N ILE A 103 -16.59 -1.87 -13.04
CA ILE A 103 -15.70 -2.28 -14.14
C ILE A 103 -15.58 -1.25 -15.26
N ASP A 104 -16.62 -0.46 -15.54
CA ASP A 104 -16.54 0.50 -16.63
C ASP A 104 -15.57 1.65 -16.30
N TYR A 105 -15.37 1.98 -15.02
CA TYR A 105 -14.30 2.92 -14.63
C TYR A 105 -12.92 2.29 -14.83
N SER A 106 -12.75 1.00 -14.53
CA SER A 106 -11.52 0.28 -14.85
C SER A 106 -11.24 0.24 -16.35
N LYS A 107 -12.26 0.14 -17.20
CA LYS A 107 -12.10 0.23 -18.67
C LYS A 107 -11.66 1.62 -19.12
N ILE A 108 -12.25 2.68 -18.58
CA ILE A 108 -11.88 4.07 -18.90
C ILE A 108 -10.42 4.32 -18.52
N SER A 109 -10.00 3.92 -17.32
CA SER A 109 -8.60 4.02 -16.89
C SER A 109 -7.67 3.19 -17.79
N ALA A 110 -8.06 1.96 -18.12
CA ALA A 110 -7.25 1.13 -18.99
C ALA A 110 -7.08 1.71 -20.41
N ASP A 111 -8.15 2.22 -21.03
CA ASP A 111 -8.09 2.93 -22.32
C ASP A 111 -7.16 4.16 -22.24
N LEU A 112 -7.25 4.94 -21.16
CA LEU A 112 -6.38 6.11 -20.96
C LEU A 112 -4.91 5.73 -20.81
N ILE A 113 -4.60 4.68 -20.05
CA ILE A 113 -3.23 4.20 -19.88
C ILE A 113 -2.69 3.69 -21.22
N VAL A 114 -3.46 2.90 -21.98
CA VAL A 114 -3.04 2.44 -23.33
C VAL A 114 -2.73 3.64 -24.22
N ARG A 115 -3.59 4.66 -24.26
CA ARG A 115 -3.35 5.88 -25.04
C ARG A 115 -2.12 6.64 -24.58
N PHE A 116 -1.89 6.73 -23.28
CA PHE A 116 -0.72 7.40 -22.72
C PHE A 116 0.59 6.65 -23.04
N LEU A 117 0.60 5.32 -22.90
CA LEU A 117 1.73 4.48 -23.30
C LEU A 117 2.05 4.64 -24.79
N LYS A 118 1.04 4.67 -25.65
CA LYS A 118 1.19 4.97 -27.08
C LYS A 118 1.72 6.36 -27.34
N TYR A 119 1.22 7.35 -26.61
CA TYR A 119 1.72 8.72 -26.68
C TYR A 119 3.22 8.74 -26.38
N CYS A 120 3.66 8.01 -25.34
CA CYS A 120 5.07 7.80 -24.98
C CYS A 120 5.89 7.01 -26.01
N GLY A 121 5.26 6.44 -27.04
CA GLY A 121 5.91 5.70 -28.12
C GLY A 121 5.99 4.19 -27.92
N VAL A 122 5.39 3.65 -26.86
CA VAL A 122 5.37 2.21 -26.59
C VAL A 122 4.48 1.51 -27.61
N LYS A 123 5.01 0.45 -28.22
CA LYS A 123 4.29 -0.35 -29.24
C LYS A 123 3.78 -1.67 -28.66
N ASP A 124 4.58 -2.29 -27.81
CA ASP A 124 4.38 -3.64 -27.27
C ASP A 124 3.47 -3.63 -26.03
N ILE A 125 2.33 -2.94 -26.16
CA ILE A 125 1.35 -2.80 -25.08
C ILE A 125 0.41 -3.99 -25.14
N SER A 126 0.16 -4.61 -23.99
CA SER A 126 -0.79 -5.70 -23.85
C SER A 126 -1.80 -5.44 -22.73
N VAL A 127 -3.03 -5.93 -22.90
CA VAL A 127 -4.07 -5.81 -21.88
C VAL A 127 -4.71 -7.18 -21.64
N LYS A 128 -5.04 -7.46 -20.38
CA LYS A 128 -5.92 -8.58 -20.03
C LYS A 128 -6.93 -8.19 -18.97
N PHE A 129 -8.12 -8.76 -19.05
CA PHE A 129 -9.06 -8.74 -17.93
C PHE A 129 -8.48 -9.56 -16.76
N SER A 130 -8.57 -9.06 -15.52
CA SER A 130 -7.99 -9.73 -14.34
C SER A 130 -8.81 -10.93 -13.85
N GLY A 131 -10.03 -11.09 -14.38
CA GLY A 131 -10.97 -12.15 -14.02
C GLY A 131 -12.12 -11.68 -13.14
N ASN A 132 -12.14 -10.44 -12.64
CA ASN A 132 -13.24 -9.94 -11.81
C ASN A 132 -13.78 -8.57 -12.22
N LYS A 133 -13.07 -7.50 -11.86
CA LYS A 133 -13.50 -6.12 -12.09
C LYS A 133 -12.39 -5.23 -12.67
N GLY A 134 -11.16 -5.71 -12.64
CA GLY A 134 -10.00 -4.97 -13.10
C GLY A 134 -9.37 -5.48 -14.40
N PHE A 135 -8.32 -4.79 -14.81
CA PHE A 135 -7.50 -5.09 -15.98
C PHE A 135 -6.03 -5.00 -15.60
N HIS A 136 -5.20 -5.86 -16.21
CA HIS A 136 -3.76 -5.68 -16.16
C HIS A 136 -3.30 -5.13 -17.50
N ILE A 137 -2.42 -4.13 -17.45
CA ILE A 137 -1.72 -3.60 -18.62
C ILE A 137 -0.26 -3.99 -18.51
N GLY A 138 0.25 -4.62 -19.57
CA GLY A 138 1.59 -5.20 -19.63
C GLY A 138 2.45 -4.53 -20.69
N VAL A 139 3.71 -4.24 -20.36
CA VAL A 139 4.79 -3.96 -21.33
C VAL A 139 5.94 -4.94 -21.04
N PRO A 140 6.34 -5.77 -22.01
CA PRO A 140 7.39 -6.76 -21.84
C PRO A 140 8.76 -6.11 -21.61
N PHE A 141 9.61 -6.74 -20.81
CA PHE A 141 10.97 -6.26 -20.53
C PHE A 141 11.77 -5.89 -21.78
N GLU A 142 11.62 -6.64 -22.86
CA GLU A 142 12.34 -6.49 -24.12
C GLU A 142 12.05 -5.16 -24.82
N ALA A 143 10.92 -4.49 -24.51
CA ALA A 143 10.61 -3.17 -25.01
C ALA A 143 11.44 -2.07 -24.33
N PHE A 144 12.09 -2.35 -23.20
CA PHE A 144 12.93 -1.39 -22.50
C PHE A 144 14.40 -1.50 -22.95
N PRO A 145 15.17 -0.40 -22.88
CA PRO A 145 16.58 -0.42 -23.22
C PRO A 145 17.36 -1.30 -22.26
N LYS A 146 18.46 -1.90 -22.72
CA LYS A 146 19.32 -2.71 -21.85
C LYS A 146 19.97 -1.89 -20.71
N LYS A 147 20.23 -0.61 -20.97
CA LYS A 147 20.91 0.32 -20.03
C LYS A 147 20.30 1.72 -20.10
N VAL A 148 20.34 2.41 -18.98
CA VAL A 148 20.10 3.86 -18.87
C VAL A 148 21.24 4.46 -18.06
N GLY A 149 22.01 5.37 -18.67
CA GLY A 149 23.29 5.82 -18.12
C GLY A 149 24.24 4.63 -17.91
N ASP A 150 24.77 4.51 -16.69
CA ASP A 150 25.67 3.40 -16.30
C ASP A 150 24.92 2.19 -15.71
N SER A 151 23.61 2.28 -15.48
CA SER A 151 22.82 1.23 -14.84
C SER A 151 22.17 0.28 -15.84
N LEU A 152 22.19 -1.01 -15.55
CA LEU A 152 21.43 -2.03 -16.28
C LEU A 152 19.96 -1.94 -15.87
N VAL A 153 19.04 -1.92 -16.85
CA VAL A 153 17.61 -1.75 -16.55
C VAL A 153 17.05 -2.94 -15.78
N LYS A 154 17.58 -4.15 -15.99
CA LYS A 154 17.19 -5.34 -15.22
C LYS A 154 17.38 -5.17 -13.70
N ASP A 155 18.35 -4.34 -13.27
CA ASP A 155 18.68 -4.13 -11.85
C ASP A 155 17.86 -2.98 -11.23
N LEU A 156 17.08 -2.25 -12.04
CA LEU A 156 16.30 -1.11 -11.59
C LEU A 156 14.93 -1.50 -10.98
N PHE A 157 14.58 -2.79 -10.95
CA PHE A 157 13.36 -3.26 -10.29
C PHE A 157 13.50 -3.23 -8.76
N PRO A 158 12.44 -2.88 -7.99
CA PRO A 158 11.13 -2.41 -8.45
C PRO A 158 11.05 -0.91 -8.76
N GLU A 159 12.10 -0.13 -8.46
CA GLU A 159 12.06 1.34 -8.47
C GLU A 159 11.70 1.93 -9.84
N ALA A 160 12.24 1.42 -10.93
CA ALA A 160 11.91 1.90 -12.28
C ALA A 160 10.44 1.65 -12.63
N ALA A 161 9.93 0.45 -12.35
CA ALA A 161 8.53 0.11 -12.61
C ALA A 161 7.58 0.98 -11.76
N LYS A 162 7.93 1.22 -10.49
CA LYS A 162 7.16 2.11 -9.60
C LYS A 162 7.15 3.56 -10.10
N LYS A 163 8.31 4.07 -10.53
CA LYS A 163 8.42 5.41 -11.14
C LYS A 163 7.58 5.52 -12.41
N ILE A 164 7.58 4.50 -13.25
CA ILE A 164 6.73 4.44 -14.44
C ILE A 164 5.24 4.47 -14.05
N ALA A 165 4.82 3.64 -13.10
CA ALA A 165 3.43 3.61 -12.66
C ALA A 165 2.98 4.97 -12.09
N PHE A 166 3.81 5.61 -11.26
CA PHE A 166 3.56 6.95 -10.75
C PHE A 166 3.50 8.00 -11.86
N TYR A 167 4.45 7.98 -12.80
CA TYR A 167 4.46 8.88 -13.94
C TYR A 167 3.17 8.76 -14.77
N ILE A 168 2.74 7.54 -15.08
CA ILE A 168 1.49 7.28 -15.80
C ILE A 168 0.30 7.81 -15.00
N LYS A 169 0.21 7.47 -13.71
CA LYS A 169 -0.88 7.87 -12.82
C LYS A 169 -1.07 9.39 -12.81
N GLU A 170 0.00 10.15 -12.58
CA GLU A 170 -0.07 11.61 -12.50
C GLU A 170 -0.47 12.24 -13.84
N ASN A 171 0.02 11.71 -14.96
CA ASN A 171 -0.25 12.29 -16.28
C ASN A 171 -1.66 11.98 -16.82
N ILE A 172 -2.32 10.92 -16.34
CA ILE A 172 -3.69 10.60 -16.77
C ILE A 172 -4.76 11.10 -15.80
N LYS A 173 -4.38 11.54 -14.59
CA LYS A 173 -5.30 11.81 -13.47
C LYS A 173 -6.43 12.76 -13.84
N GLU A 174 -6.10 13.93 -14.39
CA GLU A 174 -7.11 14.95 -14.73
C GLU A 174 -8.07 14.48 -15.82
N GLU A 175 -7.54 13.82 -16.87
CA GLU A 175 -8.36 13.30 -17.96
C GLU A 175 -9.23 12.11 -17.50
N LEU A 176 -8.73 11.29 -16.56
CA LEU A 176 -9.49 10.22 -15.94
C LEU A 176 -10.67 10.76 -15.13
N GLU A 177 -10.45 11.77 -14.28
CA GLU A 177 -11.49 12.46 -13.53
C GLU A 177 -12.60 12.98 -14.46
N LYS A 178 -12.19 13.66 -15.53
CA LYS A 178 -13.11 14.20 -16.54
C LYS A 178 -13.92 13.11 -17.23
N ARG A 179 -13.28 12.06 -17.73
CA ARG A 179 -13.98 10.98 -18.47
C ARG A 179 -14.92 10.17 -17.59
N VAL A 180 -14.58 9.94 -16.32
CA VAL A 180 -15.48 9.28 -15.37
C VAL A 180 -16.72 10.15 -15.13
N LEU A 181 -16.57 11.46 -14.94
CA LEU A 181 -17.71 12.37 -14.81
C LEU A 181 -18.55 12.43 -16.08
N GLU A 182 -17.93 12.54 -17.26
CA GLU A 182 -18.64 12.55 -18.54
C GLU A 182 -19.46 11.27 -18.75
N PHE A 183 -18.89 10.11 -18.40
CA PHE A 183 -19.56 8.82 -18.46
C PHE A 183 -20.83 8.79 -17.57
N GLU A 184 -20.78 9.43 -16.40
CA GLU A 184 -21.94 9.55 -15.50
C GLU A 184 -22.86 10.74 -15.82
N LYS A 185 -22.59 11.49 -16.90
CA LYS A 185 -23.31 12.71 -17.31
C LYS A 185 -23.18 13.86 -16.30
N ASN A 186 -21.97 14.03 -15.74
CA ASN A 186 -21.61 15.03 -14.73
C ASN A 186 -22.39 14.88 -13.41
N ASP A 187 -22.81 13.65 -13.08
CA ASP A 187 -23.57 13.36 -11.86
C ASP A 187 -22.68 12.68 -10.80
N PHE A 188 -22.23 13.48 -9.83
CA PHE A 188 -21.42 13.00 -8.71
C PHE A 188 -22.14 11.97 -7.83
N ASN A 189 -23.47 12.01 -7.75
CA ASN A 189 -24.22 11.07 -6.91
C ASN A 189 -24.17 9.65 -7.49
N LYS A 190 -24.18 9.51 -8.82
CA LYS A 190 -24.02 8.20 -9.46
C LYS A 190 -22.64 7.61 -9.22
N VAL A 191 -21.59 8.44 -9.27
CA VAL A 191 -20.24 8.00 -8.91
C VAL A 191 -20.25 7.47 -7.49
N LYS A 192 -20.80 8.22 -6.55
CA LYS A 192 -20.95 7.85 -5.13
C LYS A 192 -21.68 6.52 -4.93
N GLU A 193 -22.82 6.32 -5.59
CA GLU A 193 -23.60 5.08 -5.50
C GLU A 193 -22.82 3.87 -6.02
N LYS A 194 -22.05 4.03 -7.10
CA LYS A 194 -21.29 2.93 -7.72
C LYS A 194 -20.02 2.54 -6.96
N VAL A 195 -19.35 3.51 -6.34
CA VAL A 195 -18.12 3.26 -5.58
C VAL A 195 -18.37 2.98 -4.09
N GLU A 196 -19.56 3.32 -3.60
CA GLU A 196 -20.00 3.13 -2.20
C GLU A 196 -19.02 3.77 -1.20
N LEU A 197 -18.58 5.00 -1.47
CA LEU A 197 -17.72 5.79 -0.58
C LEU A 197 -18.43 7.07 -0.07
N PRO A 198 -18.00 7.64 1.07
CA PRO A 198 -18.48 8.94 1.54
C PRO A 198 -18.21 10.05 0.53
N GLN A 199 -19.05 11.09 0.52
CA GLN A 199 -18.93 12.19 -0.43
C GLN A 199 -17.61 12.96 -0.26
N GLU A 200 -17.17 13.08 0.99
CA GLU A 200 -15.95 13.76 1.42
C GLU A 200 -14.69 13.09 0.86
N GLU A 201 -14.76 11.79 0.54
CA GLU A 201 -13.66 11.04 -0.08
C GLU A 201 -13.68 11.15 -1.61
N ILE A 202 -14.85 11.37 -2.21
CA ILE A 202 -15.03 11.36 -3.66
C ILE A 202 -14.83 12.75 -4.26
N ILE A 203 -15.24 13.81 -3.54
CA ILE A 203 -15.25 15.18 -4.06
C ILE A 203 -14.19 16.00 -3.34
N ARG A 204 -13.25 16.53 -4.11
CA ARG A 204 -12.30 17.56 -3.68
C ARG A 204 -12.67 18.89 -4.32
N TYR A 205 -12.33 19.99 -3.66
CA TYR A 205 -12.54 21.33 -4.21
C TYR A 205 -11.19 21.97 -4.49
N GLU A 206 -11.02 22.46 -5.71
CA GLU A 206 -9.84 23.22 -6.11
C GLU A 206 -10.26 24.65 -6.47
N GLU A 207 -9.43 25.63 -6.13
CA GLU A 207 -9.67 27.03 -6.50
C GLU A 207 -9.15 27.28 -7.91
N ASN A 208 -9.98 27.89 -8.75
CA ASN A 208 -9.56 28.35 -10.08
C ASN A 208 -8.77 29.67 -9.99
N GLU A 209 -8.29 30.16 -11.13
CA GLU A 209 -7.56 31.45 -11.23
C GLU A 209 -8.37 32.67 -10.76
N PHE A 210 -9.69 32.52 -10.58
CA PHE A 210 -10.62 33.53 -10.12
C PHE A 210 -11.04 33.36 -8.65
N GLY A 211 -10.53 32.33 -7.96
CA GLY A 211 -10.84 32.01 -6.56
C GLY A 211 -12.15 31.24 -6.35
N ASP A 212 -12.81 30.78 -7.41
CA ASP A 212 -14.00 29.92 -7.29
C ASP A 212 -13.60 28.49 -6.96
N LYS A 213 -14.36 27.87 -6.05
CA LYS A 213 -14.18 26.46 -5.69
C LYS A 213 -14.87 25.55 -6.68
N ILE A 214 -14.08 24.86 -7.51
CA ILE A 214 -14.55 23.90 -8.50
C ILE A 214 -14.51 22.49 -7.88
N PRO A 215 -15.63 21.73 -7.90
CA PRO A 215 -15.61 20.34 -7.49
C PRO A 215 -14.90 19.48 -8.53
N LYS A 216 -13.92 18.69 -8.08
CA LYS A 216 -13.23 17.64 -8.84
C LYS A 216 -13.41 16.28 -8.17
N LEU A 217 -13.29 15.22 -8.96
CA LEU A 217 -13.27 13.87 -8.42
C LEU A 217 -11.91 13.54 -7.80
N SER A 218 -11.92 12.75 -6.75
CA SER A 218 -10.75 12.11 -6.16
C SER A 218 -10.68 10.67 -6.64
N VAL A 219 -10.30 10.45 -7.91
CA VAL A 219 -10.28 9.12 -8.54
C VAL A 219 -9.42 8.11 -7.78
N ASP A 220 -8.33 8.58 -7.16
CA ASP A 220 -7.40 7.78 -6.37
C ASP A 220 -8.05 7.02 -5.19
N LYS A 221 -9.23 7.46 -4.74
CA LYS A 221 -9.94 6.83 -3.61
C LYS A 221 -10.76 5.61 -4.00
N PHE A 222 -11.13 5.46 -5.27
CA PHE A 222 -11.98 4.37 -5.73
C PHE A 222 -11.46 3.61 -6.96
N LEU A 223 -10.44 4.16 -7.63
CA LEU A 223 -9.76 3.53 -8.74
C LEU A 223 -8.27 3.45 -8.39
N GLU A 224 -7.81 2.24 -8.13
CA GLU A 224 -6.43 1.97 -7.76
C GLU A 224 -5.67 1.52 -9.00
N ILE A 225 -4.59 2.24 -9.33
CA ILE A 225 -3.52 1.75 -10.19
C ILE A 225 -2.48 1.20 -9.23
N ASP A 226 -2.55 -0.10 -8.96
CA ASP A 226 -1.81 -0.69 -7.84
C ASP A 226 -0.30 -0.69 -8.14
N THR A 227 0.44 0.14 -7.39
CA THR A 227 1.91 0.20 -7.40
C THR A 227 2.53 -0.86 -6.49
N VAL A 228 1.74 -1.55 -5.66
CA VAL A 228 2.15 -2.62 -4.73
C VAL A 228 2.39 -3.93 -5.45
N LEU A 229 1.69 -4.18 -6.57
CA LEU A 229 2.06 -5.27 -7.50
C LEU A 229 3.55 -5.19 -7.86
N ILE A 230 4.11 -3.98 -7.90
CA ILE A 230 5.51 -3.71 -8.21
C ILE A 230 6.37 -3.84 -6.93
N SER A 231 6.27 -4.98 -6.25
CA SER A 231 7.16 -5.37 -5.14
C SER A 231 7.94 -6.61 -5.52
N SER A 232 9.13 -6.79 -4.92
CA SER A 232 9.96 -7.94 -5.28
C SER A 232 9.22 -9.26 -5.00
N ARG A 233 9.29 -10.16 -5.97
CA ARG A 233 8.63 -11.47 -6.02
C ARG A 233 7.12 -11.39 -5.84
N HIS A 234 6.50 -10.27 -6.21
CA HIS A 234 5.05 -10.20 -6.32
C HIS A 234 4.56 -11.08 -7.47
N LEU A 235 3.36 -11.65 -7.33
CA LEU A 235 2.74 -12.47 -8.37
C LEU A 235 1.43 -11.86 -8.81
N TYR A 236 1.22 -11.78 -10.13
CA TYR A 236 -0.06 -11.44 -10.72
C TYR A 236 -0.71 -12.69 -11.34
N ARG A 237 -2.03 -12.69 -11.44
CA ARG A 237 -2.78 -13.81 -12.04
C ARG A 237 -2.37 -14.00 -13.50
N ALA A 238 -1.94 -15.20 -13.88
CA ALA A 238 -1.51 -15.52 -15.23
C ALA A 238 -2.66 -15.35 -16.24
N PRO A 239 -2.39 -15.00 -17.52
CA PRO A 239 -3.40 -15.08 -18.56
C PRO A 239 -3.93 -16.51 -18.66
N TYR A 240 -5.20 -16.63 -19.00
CA TYR A 240 -5.96 -17.88 -19.04
C TYR A 240 -6.10 -18.60 -17.69
N SER A 241 -5.71 -18.01 -16.57
CA SER A 241 -6.05 -18.55 -15.26
C SER A 241 -7.47 -18.15 -14.85
N LEU A 242 -8.19 -19.04 -14.17
CA LEU A 242 -9.50 -18.78 -13.59
C LEU A 242 -9.40 -17.88 -12.35
N HIS A 243 -10.46 -17.12 -12.08
CA HIS A 243 -10.64 -16.32 -10.87
C HIS A 243 -11.63 -16.99 -9.91
N GLU A 244 -11.26 -17.10 -8.64
CA GLU A 244 -11.92 -17.99 -7.66
C GLU A 244 -13.36 -17.56 -7.33
N LYS A 245 -13.62 -16.24 -7.28
CA LYS A 245 -14.93 -15.71 -6.89
C LYS A 245 -15.91 -15.58 -8.05
N SER A 246 -15.40 -15.29 -9.25
CA SER A 246 -16.21 -14.99 -10.43
C SER A 246 -16.35 -16.18 -11.37
N GLY A 247 -15.40 -17.12 -11.30
CA GLY A 247 -15.27 -18.24 -12.25
C GLY A 247 -14.82 -17.81 -13.65
N LEU A 248 -14.52 -16.53 -13.87
CA LEU A 248 -14.12 -16.00 -15.17
C LEU A 248 -12.62 -16.17 -15.40
N ILE A 249 -12.25 -16.18 -16.67
CA ILE A 249 -10.87 -16.29 -17.14
C ILE A 249 -10.18 -14.93 -17.05
N SER A 250 -8.91 -14.91 -16.66
CA SER A 250 -8.04 -13.76 -16.94
C SER A 250 -7.71 -13.71 -18.43
N LEU A 251 -8.50 -12.96 -19.20
CA LEU A 251 -8.52 -13.04 -20.65
C LEU A 251 -7.69 -11.92 -21.29
N PRO A 252 -6.66 -12.22 -22.10
CA PRO A 252 -6.01 -11.24 -22.97
C PRO A 252 -7.01 -10.60 -23.94
N ILE A 253 -6.92 -9.28 -24.10
CA ILE A 253 -7.80 -8.50 -24.97
C ILE A 253 -6.98 -7.52 -25.81
N ASP A 254 -7.51 -7.20 -26.99
CA ASP A 254 -6.96 -6.16 -27.86
C ASP A 254 -6.95 -4.81 -27.11
N PRO A 255 -5.77 -4.18 -26.90
CA PRO A 255 -5.64 -2.90 -26.19
C PRO A 255 -6.54 -1.79 -26.74
N GLU A 256 -6.87 -1.83 -28.03
CA GLU A 256 -7.74 -0.83 -28.67
C GLU A 256 -9.23 -1.06 -28.43
N LYS A 257 -9.59 -2.22 -27.88
CA LYS A 257 -10.99 -2.65 -27.71
C LYS A 257 -11.39 -2.84 -26.25
N VAL A 258 -10.58 -2.35 -25.31
CA VAL A 258 -10.82 -2.48 -23.87
C VAL A 258 -12.20 -1.92 -23.46
N MET A 259 -12.61 -0.80 -24.05
CA MET A 259 -13.93 -0.21 -23.80
C MET A 259 -15.10 -1.13 -24.20
N GLY A 260 -14.90 -1.96 -25.23
CA GLY A 260 -15.90 -2.91 -25.73
C GLY A 260 -15.94 -4.24 -24.96
N PHE A 261 -15.09 -4.43 -23.95
CA PHE A 261 -15.04 -5.68 -23.19
C PHE A 261 -16.34 -5.92 -22.39
N GLU A 262 -16.87 -7.13 -22.45
CA GLU A 262 -17.98 -7.57 -21.62
C GLU A 262 -17.59 -8.83 -20.83
N LYS A 263 -18.08 -8.96 -19.59
CA LYS A 263 -17.67 -10.07 -18.70
C LYS A 263 -18.03 -11.46 -19.21
N ASN A 264 -19.10 -11.58 -20.01
CA ASN A 264 -19.49 -12.81 -20.70
C ASN A 264 -18.38 -13.33 -21.63
N MET A 265 -17.56 -12.46 -22.24
CA MET A 265 -16.45 -12.85 -23.11
C MET A 265 -15.40 -13.69 -22.37
N ALA A 266 -15.31 -13.56 -21.04
CA ALA A 266 -14.35 -14.28 -20.20
C ALA A 266 -14.91 -15.56 -19.56
N ARG A 267 -16.03 -16.10 -20.07
CA ARG A 267 -16.59 -17.38 -19.58
C ARG A 267 -15.74 -18.57 -20.04
N PRO A 268 -15.43 -19.54 -19.15
CA PRO A 268 -14.67 -20.74 -19.51
C PRO A 268 -15.24 -21.53 -20.70
N GLU A 269 -16.57 -21.57 -20.80
CA GLU A 269 -17.27 -22.30 -21.87
C GLU A 269 -17.13 -21.64 -23.24
N ASP A 270 -17.01 -20.31 -23.27
CA ASP A 270 -17.05 -19.50 -24.49
C ASP A 270 -15.64 -19.15 -25.00
N LEU A 271 -14.58 -19.64 -24.33
CA LEU A 271 -13.21 -19.26 -24.67
C LEU A 271 -12.80 -19.75 -26.06
N ILE A 272 -12.51 -18.77 -26.91
CA ILE A 272 -11.69 -18.91 -28.11
C ILE A 272 -10.38 -18.18 -27.81
N ILE A 273 -9.24 -18.85 -27.96
CA ILE A 273 -7.93 -18.21 -27.70
C ILE A 273 -7.79 -17.00 -28.64
N PRO A 274 -7.68 -15.78 -28.09
CA PRO A 274 -7.50 -14.60 -28.91
C PRO A 274 -6.13 -14.63 -29.60
N ASN A 275 -6.02 -13.99 -30.76
CA ASN A 275 -4.74 -13.78 -31.41
C ASN A 275 -3.80 -12.86 -30.62
N PHE A 276 -4.33 -12.17 -29.62
CA PHE A 276 -3.59 -11.22 -28.80
C PHE A 276 -2.94 -11.92 -27.60
N ILE A 277 -1.62 -11.78 -27.46
CA ILE A 277 -0.83 -12.41 -26.41
C ILE A 277 -0.50 -11.36 -25.34
N PHE A 278 -0.74 -11.70 -24.07
CA PHE A 278 -0.37 -10.83 -22.96
C PHE A 278 1.13 -10.95 -22.64
N LEU A 279 1.85 -9.81 -22.65
CA LEU A 279 3.31 -9.74 -22.59
C LEU A 279 3.99 -10.57 -23.69
N ASP A 280 3.62 -10.31 -24.94
CA ASP A 280 4.31 -10.90 -26.09
C ASP A 280 5.79 -10.50 -26.09
N ARG A 281 6.66 -11.46 -26.35
CA ARG A 281 8.12 -11.30 -26.29
C ARG A 281 8.72 -11.01 -27.67
N ASP A 282 7.93 -11.10 -28.73
CA ASP A 282 8.35 -10.73 -30.09
C ASP A 282 8.44 -9.21 -30.26
N VAL A 283 9.44 -8.63 -29.59
CA VAL A 283 9.70 -7.19 -29.54
C VAL A 283 10.88 -6.86 -30.43
N ASN A 284 10.67 -5.94 -31.37
CA ASN A 284 11.65 -5.62 -32.42
C ASN A 284 12.39 -4.29 -32.17
N ASP A 285 11.93 -3.48 -31.22
CA ASP A 285 12.54 -2.20 -30.87
C ASP A 285 12.40 -1.84 -29.38
N GLU A 286 13.22 -0.91 -28.92
CA GLU A 286 13.19 -0.42 -27.54
C GLU A 286 12.09 0.65 -27.36
N SER A 287 10.85 0.32 -27.72
CA SER A 287 9.69 1.24 -27.73
C SER A 287 9.38 1.85 -26.35
N GLY A 288 9.74 1.16 -25.27
CA GLY A 288 9.65 1.58 -23.88
C GLY A 288 10.72 2.57 -23.41
N ARG A 289 11.76 2.86 -24.21
CA ARG A 289 12.88 3.74 -23.80
C ARG A 289 12.41 5.13 -23.36
N ARG A 290 11.55 5.77 -24.15
CA ARG A 290 11.08 7.13 -23.86
C ARG A 290 10.22 7.16 -22.60
N LEU A 291 9.34 6.18 -22.41
CA LEU A 291 8.55 6.03 -21.18
C LEU A 291 9.46 5.93 -19.96
N LEU A 292 10.47 5.06 -20.01
CA LEU A 292 11.40 4.85 -18.90
C LEU A 292 12.19 6.12 -18.58
N ILE A 293 12.79 6.78 -19.57
CA ILE A 293 13.56 8.01 -19.35
C ILE A 293 12.67 9.10 -18.77
N GLN A 294 11.50 9.35 -19.36
CA GLN A 294 10.56 10.35 -18.86
C GLN A 294 10.12 10.07 -17.44
N ALA A 295 9.85 8.80 -17.09
CA ALA A 295 9.48 8.42 -15.73
C ALA A 295 10.64 8.54 -14.72
N LEU A 296 11.88 8.28 -15.14
CA LEU A 296 13.05 8.43 -14.27
C LEU A 296 13.36 9.90 -13.99
N ASP A 297 13.22 10.76 -15.01
CA ASP A 297 13.39 12.21 -14.97
C ASP A 297 12.18 12.93 -14.35
N PHE A 298 11.06 12.22 -14.17
CA PHE A 298 9.89 12.72 -13.47
C PHE A 298 10.16 12.81 -11.96
N GLU A 299 11.11 13.67 -11.59
CA GLU A 299 11.26 14.17 -10.24
C GLU A 299 10.16 15.19 -9.97
N VAL A 300 9.41 14.87 -8.94
CA VAL A 300 8.12 15.43 -8.61
C VAL A 300 8.24 16.95 -8.36
N LYS A 301 7.50 17.75 -9.12
CA LYS A 301 7.11 19.13 -8.74
C LYS A 301 6.12 19.16 -7.55
N ALA A 302 5.97 18.05 -6.83
CA ALA A 302 5.19 17.92 -5.61
C ALA A 302 6.13 17.44 -4.53
N GLU A 303 6.05 18.07 -3.36
CA GLU A 303 6.90 17.85 -2.20
C GLU A 303 7.09 16.35 -1.92
N GLU A 304 8.30 15.93 -1.52
CA GLU A 304 8.73 14.54 -1.25
C GLU A 304 7.79 13.68 -0.35
N LYS A 305 6.74 14.29 0.21
CA LYS A 305 5.68 13.63 0.97
C LYS A 305 4.77 12.75 0.10
N ASP A 306 4.31 13.20 -1.08
CA ASP A 306 3.34 12.43 -1.88
C ASP A 306 3.97 11.20 -2.55
N TYR A 307 5.23 11.31 -2.96
CA TYR A 307 5.99 10.20 -3.57
C TYR A 307 6.12 9.00 -2.60
N LYS A 308 6.36 9.24 -1.31
CA LYS A 308 6.43 8.17 -0.30
C LYS A 308 5.06 7.56 0.02
N ILE A 309 3.98 8.35 -0.06
CA ILE A 309 2.61 7.89 0.20
C ILE A 309 2.13 6.96 -0.93
N HIS A 310 2.46 7.26 -2.20
CA HIS A 310 2.02 6.45 -3.36
C HIS A 310 2.86 5.18 -3.62
N LEU A 311 4.08 5.08 -3.09
CA LEU A 311 4.95 3.89 -3.21
C LEU A 311 4.59 2.73 -2.28
N HIS A 312 3.79 3.00 -1.26
CA HIS A 312 3.32 2.04 -0.27
C HIS A 312 1.80 1.94 -0.35
N GLY A 313 1.27 1.48 -1.49
CA GLY A 313 -0.17 1.32 -1.67
C GLY A 313 -0.78 0.54 -0.51
N ASN A 314 -1.86 1.10 0.04
CA ASN A 314 -2.73 0.55 1.07
C ASN A 314 -2.07 -0.35 2.14
N ALA A 315 -0.82 -0.06 2.53
CA ALA A 315 -0.37 -0.40 3.86
C ALA A 315 -1.27 0.43 4.75
N GLN A 316 -2.20 -0.24 5.47
CA GLN A 316 -3.07 0.35 6.49
C GLN A 316 -2.45 1.64 6.98
N GLU A 317 -3.14 2.76 6.78
CA GLU A 317 -2.76 4.06 7.35
C GLU A 317 -2.37 3.86 8.82
N TYR A 318 -1.11 3.54 9.07
CA TYR A 318 -0.43 4.08 10.21
C TYR A 318 -0.24 5.51 9.75
N GLU A 319 -1.22 6.36 10.07
CA GLU A 319 -0.95 7.78 10.29
C GLU A 319 0.41 7.79 11.00
N GLU A 320 1.44 8.19 10.27
CA GLU A 320 2.76 8.33 10.82
C GLU A 320 2.61 9.46 11.83
N LEU A 321 2.35 9.07 13.07
CA LEU A 321 1.99 10.01 14.11
C LEU A 321 3.21 10.90 14.26
N VAL A 322 3.09 12.16 13.84
CA VAL A 322 4.14 13.14 14.03
C VAL A 322 4.20 13.37 15.53
N ILE A 323 5.08 12.64 16.20
CA ILE A 323 5.36 12.84 17.61
C ILE A 323 6.16 14.15 17.69
N GLU A 324 5.43 15.28 17.75
CA GLU A 324 6.02 16.63 17.85
C GLU A 324 6.76 16.85 19.17
N SER A 325 6.47 16.01 20.19
CA SER A 325 7.10 16.06 21.50
C SER A 325 7.29 14.66 22.09
N PRO A 326 8.41 14.39 22.79
CA PRO A 326 8.70 13.08 23.35
C PRO A 326 7.59 12.58 24.27
N ILE A 327 7.11 11.36 24.02
CA ILE A 327 6.06 10.75 24.85
C ILE A 327 6.64 10.45 26.24
N LYS A 328 5.90 10.82 27.29
CA LYS A 328 6.32 10.69 28.69
C LYS A 328 6.12 9.28 29.26
N GLU A 329 6.77 9.01 30.38
CA GLU A 329 6.77 7.71 31.08
C GLU A 329 5.38 7.19 31.43
N ASP A 330 4.39 8.07 31.63
CA ASP A 330 2.99 7.70 31.95
C ASP A 330 2.35 6.78 30.90
N PHE A 331 2.90 6.75 29.68
CA PHE A 331 2.43 5.95 28.56
C PHE A 331 3.30 4.71 28.27
N PHE A 332 4.35 4.49 29.05
CA PHE A 332 5.27 3.38 28.81
C PHE A 332 4.61 2.03 29.16
N PRO A 333 4.97 0.95 28.46
CA PRO A 333 4.48 -0.38 28.77
C PRO A 333 5.07 -0.89 30.09
N PRO A 334 4.38 -1.83 30.78
CA PRO A 334 4.87 -2.40 32.03
C PRO A 334 6.29 -2.96 31.94
N CYS A 335 6.68 -3.53 30.80
CA CYS A 335 8.01 -4.07 30.61
C CYS A 335 9.11 -3.03 30.55
N ILE A 336 8.83 -1.84 30.01
CA ILE A 336 9.78 -0.73 30.01
C ILE A 336 9.83 -0.09 31.40
N LEU A 337 8.66 0.12 32.04
CA LEU A 337 8.61 0.61 33.42
C LEU A 337 9.40 -0.30 34.36
N LYS A 338 9.29 -1.62 34.19
CA LYS A 338 10.05 -2.58 34.98
C LYS A 338 11.56 -2.47 34.78
N ILE A 339 12.01 -2.27 33.54
CA ILE A 339 13.42 -1.98 33.24
C ILE A 339 13.86 -0.68 33.93
N LEU A 340 13.01 0.34 33.97
CA LEU A 340 13.32 1.64 34.58
C LEU A 340 13.44 1.59 36.11
N GLU A 341 12.88 0.58 36.77
CA GLU A 341 13.12 0.32 38.20
C GLU A 341 14.56 -0.14 38.49
N GLY A 342 15.27 -0.61 37.46
CA GLY A 342 16.62 -1.16 37.56
C GLY A 342 16.65 -2.64 37.15
N VAL A 343 17.83 -3.10 36.71
CA VAL A 343 18.01 -4.46 36.20
C VAL A 343 19.23 -5.10 36.87
N GLU A 344 19.05 -6.28 37.46
CA GLU A 344 20.12 -7.04 38.13
C GLU A 344 21.08 -7.65 37.11
N ASP A 345 20.55 -8.43 36.15
CA ASP A 345 21.29 -9.02 35.03
C ASP A 345 20.74 -8.60 33.65
N GLY A 346 21.62 -8.43 32.66
CA GLY A 346 21.24 -8.04 31.30
C GLY A 346 21.19 -6.53 31.03
N LYS A 347 21.86 -5.72 31.85
CA LYS A 347 21.96 -4.24 31.71
C LYS A 347 22.33 -3.77 30.28
N LYS A 348 23.17 -4.51 29.56
CA LYS A 348 23.53 -4.20 28.16
C LYS A 348 22.32 -4.34 27.21
N ARG A 349 21.51 -5.38 27.39
CA ARG A 349 20.26 -5.61 26.65
C ARG A 349 19.24 -4.53 27.01
N ALA A 350 19.15 -4.16 28.29
CA ALA A 350 18.29 -3.07 28.74
C ALA A 350 18.66 -1.72 28.10
N VAL A 351 19.94 -1.37 28.00
CA VAL A 351 20.40 -0.16 27.28
C VAL A 351 19.96 -0.20 25.81
N PHE A 352 20.13 -1.34 25.14
CA PHE A 352 19.69 -1.51 23.74
C PHE A 352 18.17 -1.39 23.58
N ILE A 353 17.39 -1.94 24.51
CA ILE A 353 15.94 -1.81 24.53
C ILE A 353 15.55 -0.33 24.69
N LEU A 354 16.08 0.35 25.71
CA LEU A 354 15.73 1.72 26.05
C LEU A 354 16.09 2.71 24.94
N MET A 355 17.28 2.62 24.36
CA MET A 355 17.69 3.56 23.30
C MET A 355 16.78 3.46 22.06
N ASN A 356 16.45 2.24 21.61
CA ASN A 356 15.60 2.06 20.44
C ASN A 356 14.13 2.37 20.74
N PHE A 357 13.65 2.04 21.94
CA PHE A 357 12.29 2.37 22.37
C PHE A 357 12.09 3.89 22.44
N LEU A 358 12.93 4.60 23.20
CA LEU A 358 12.84 6.06 23.37
C LEU A 358 12.98 6.80 22.04
N GLY A 359 13.90 6.35 21.18
CA GLY A 359 14.10 6.94 19.86
C GLY A 359 12.88 6.80 18.94
N LYS A 360 12.04 5.78 19.13
CA LYS A 360 10.80 5.59 18.37
C LYS A 360 9.61 6.35 18.91
N ILE A 361 9.70 6.91 20.12
CA ILE A 361 8.63 7.68 20.76
C ILE A 361 8.96 9.17 20.91
N GLY A 362 9.81 9.70 20.01
CA GLY A 362 10.05 11.13 19.84
C GLY A 362 11.18 11.73 20.68
N TRP A 363 11.97 10.92 21.40
CA TRP A 363 13.11 11.44 22.17
C TRP A 363 14.32 11.66 21.27
N ASN A 364 15.00 12.79 21.45
CA ASN A 364 16.22 13.07 20.69
C ASN A 364 17.45 12.37 21.31
N LYS A 365 18.54 12.31 20.54
CA LYS A 365 19.75 11.56 20.93
C LYS A 365 20.34 12.02 22.27
N ASN A 366 20.36 13.32 22.52
CA ASN A 366 20.94 13.88 23.74
C ASN A 366 20.06 13.58 24.96
N GLU A 367 18.74 13.67 24.80
CA GLU A 367 17.78 13.30 25.85
C GLU A 367 17.91 11.82 26.23
N ILE A 368 17.99 10.93 25.22
CA ILE A 368 18.17 9.50 25.42
C ILE A 368 19.48 9.22 26.16
N GLU A 369 20.57 9.88 25.77
CA GLU A 369 21.86 9.70 26.42
C GLU A 369 21.81 10.09 27.89
N LEU A 370 21.33 11.30 28.21
CA LEU A 370 21.22 11.78 29.58
C LEU A 370 20.29 10.89 30.41
N TYR A 371 19.17 10.45 29.83
CA TYR A 371 18.19 9.62 30.50
C TYR A 371 18.73 8.22 30.83
N ILE A 372 19.39 7.56 29.87
CA ILE A 372 19.99 6.23 30.08
C ILE A 372 21.17 6.32 31.05
N LEU A 373 21.99 7.36 30.99
CA LEU A 373 23.10 7.56 31.93
C LEU A 373 22.59 7.73 33.36
N LYS A 374 21.54 8.54 33.54
CA LYS A 374 20.88 8.73 34.82
C LYS A 374 20.28 7.43 35.34
N TRP A 375 19.48 6.74 34.54
CA TRP A 375 18.91 5.43 34.87
C TRP A 375 20.00 4.43 35.28
N ASN A 376 21.06 4.31 34.46
CA ASN A 376 22.14 3.37 34.72
C ASN A 376 22.84 3.65 36.05
N LYS A 377 23.05 4.93 36.41
CA LYS A 377 23.70 5.35 37.65
C LYS A 377 22.80 5.21 38.88
N GLU A 378 21.52 5.56 38.76
CA GLU A 378 20.61 5.71 39.91
C GLU A 378 19.78 4.46 40.21
N LYS A 379 19.54 3.59 39.22
CA LYS A 379 18.61 2.46 39.34
C LYS A 379 19.28 1.10 39.37
N ASN A 380 20.48 0.98 38.78
CA ASN A 380 21.20 -0.29 38.77
C ASN A 380 22.17 -0.36 39.96
N LYS A 381 22.06 -1.43 40.77
CA LYS A 381 22.95 -1.71 41.92
C LYS A 381 24.43 -1.71 41.52
N GLU A 382 24.73 -2.23 40.32
CA GLU A 382 26.05 -2.18 39.71
C GLU A 382 25.96 -1.54 38.32
N PRO A 383 26.21 -0.23 38.20
CA PRO A 383 26.08 0.48 36.93
C PRO A 383 27.08 -0.02 35.88
N LEU A 384 26.67 -0.01 34.61
CA LEU A 384 27.61 -0.17 33.50
C LEU A 384 28.61 1.00 33.48
N ARG A 385 29.83 0.74 33.01
CA ARG A 385 30.82 1.81 32.78
C ARG A 385 30.25 2.84 31.81
N GLU A 386 30.39 4.12 32.15
CA GLU A 386 29.85 5.23 31.36
C GLU A 386 30.28 5.19 29.88
N ASN A 387 31.55 4.86 29.63
CA ASN A 387 32.11 4.72 28.28
C ASN A 387 31.39 3.64 27.44
N TYR A 388 30.84 2.60 28.07
CA TYR A 388 30.06 1.59 27.34
C TYR A 388 28.75 2.20 26.83
N VAL A 389 28.03 2.94 27.69
CA VAL A 389 26.75 3.57 27.34
C VAL A 389 26.96 4.62 26.25
N LYS A 390 27.96 5.49 26.42
CA LYS A 390 28.36 6.48 25.41
C LYS A 390 28.80 5.82 24.10
N GLY A 391 29.52 4.71 24.18
CA GLY A 391 29.95 3.92 23.02
C GLY A 391 28.78 3.37 22.20
N GLN A 392 27.74 2.84 22.86
CA GLN A 392 26.52 2.38 22.19
C GLN A 392 25.77 3.52 21.49
N LEU A 393 25.75 4.70 22.10
CA LEU A 393 25.04 5.86 21.57
C LEU A 393 25.82 6.63 20.50
N ARG A 394 27.13 6.41 20.34
CA ARG A 394 27.96 7.13 19.37
C ARG A 394 27.42 7.04 17.95
N TYR A 395 27.12 5.83 17.46
CA TYR A 395 26.59 5.59 16.11
C TYR A 395 25.07 5.40 16.06
N PHE A 396 24.39 5.55 17.20
CA PHE A 396 22.95 5.48 17.28
C PHE A 396 22.29 6.68 16.60
N LYS A 397 21.24 6.39 15.82
CA LYS A 397 20.31 7.35 15.21
C LYS A 397 18.91 7.08 15.79
N PRO A 398 18.32 8.01 16.57
CA PRO A 398 16.95 7.88 17.07
C PRO A 398 15.96 7.61 15.93
N GLY A 399 15.04 6.68 16.15
CA GLY A 399 13.99 6.34 15.19
C GLY A 399 14.42 5.40 14.06
N ASP A 400 15.71 5.08 13.91
CA ASP A 400 16.22 4.21 12.84
C ASP A 400 15.80 2.74 13.04
N LYS A 401 15.85 2.24 14.29
CA LYS A 401 15.51 0.85 14.64
C LYS A 401 14.39 0.79 15.66
N LEU A 402 13.56 -0.25 15.56
CA LEU A 402 12.58 -0.59 16.59
C LEU A 402 13.28 -1.25 17.78
N SER A 403 12.70 -1.12 18.97
CA SER A 403 13.05 -2.04 20.06
C SER A 403 12.68 -3.48 19.67
N PRO A 404 13.31 -4.50 20.27
CA PRO A 404 12.94 -5.90 20.03
C PRO A 404 11.43 -6.15 20.19
N ASN A 405 10.91 -7.16 19.49
CA ASN A 405 9.52 -7.58 19.66
C ASN A 405 9.34 -8.36 20.98
N CYS A 406 8.10 -8.38 21.48
CA CYS A 406 7.74 -9.04 22.75
C CYS A 406 7.86 -10.58 22.68
N ASP A 407 7.77 -11.17 21.49
CA ASP A 407 7.87 -12.61 21.24
C ASP A 407 9.32 -13.12 21.25
N ASN A 408 10.31 -12.24 21.09
CA ASN A 408 11.71 -12.59 21.18
C ASN A 408 12.11 -12.90 22.63
N GLU A 409 12.34 -14.19 22.90
CA GLU A 409 12.59 -14.72 24.24
C GLU A 409 13.80 -14.07 24.91
N ALA A 410 14.87 -13.80 24.14
CA ALA A 410 16.15 -13.27 24.60
C ALA A 410 16.09 -11.87 25.26
N TYR A 411 14.96 -11.17 25.16
CA TYR A 411 14.77 -9.82 25.67
C TYR A 411 13.80 -9.81 26.86
N TYR A 412 12.54 -9.40 26.66
CA TYR A 412 11.66 -9.05 27.78
C TYR A 412 11.33 -10.24 28.70
N LYS A 413 11.22 -11.46 28.14
CA LYS A 413 10.92 -12.67 28.90
C LYS A 413 12.14 -13.15 29.68
N ASP A 414 13.28 -13.35 29.02
CA ASP A 414 14.52 -13.82 29.66
C ASP A 414 15.10 -12.83 30.67
N LEU A 415 14.86 -11.53 30.49
CA LEU A 415 15.24 -10.51 31.47
C LEU A 415 14.29 -10.45 32.68
N GLY A 416 13.22 -11.24 32.71
CA GLY A 416 12.23 -11.24 33.80
C GLY A 416 11.38 -9.97 33.88
N ASN A 417 11.38 -9.16 32.82
CA ASN A 417 10.72 -7.84 32.81
C ASN A 417 9.33 -7.86 32.15
N CYS A 418 8.91 -8.98 31.58
CA CYS A 418 7.60 -9.10 30.93
C CYS A 418 6.48 -9.22 31.97
N LEU A 419 5.77 -8.12 32.20
CA LEU A 419 4.57 -8.04 33.07
C LEU A 419 3.32 -7.75 32.21
N PRO A 420 2.79 -8.76 31.48
CA PRO A 420 1.75 -8.51 30.48
C PRO A 420 0.43 -8.07 31.13
N ASN A 421 -0.21 -7.08 30.52
CA ASN A 421 -1.58 -6.68 30.83
C ASN A 421 -2.51 -6.93 29.62
N LYS A 422 -3.79 -6.55 29.75
CA LYS A 422 -4.80 -6.75 28.69
C LYS A 422 -4.42 -6.13 27.33
N LEU A 423 -3.66 -5.03 27.33
CA LEU A 423 -3.22 -4.35 26.10
C LEU A 423 -2.01 -5.06 25.47
N CYS A 424 -1.17 -5.73 26.26
CA CYS A 424 -0.03 -6.50 25.76
C CYS A 424 -0.45 -7.64 24.81
N GLY A 425 -1.62 -8.25 25.01
CA GLY A 425 -2.14 -9.31 24.13
C GLY A 425 -2.55 -8.82 22.72
N LYS A 426 -2.58 -7.51 22.48
CA LYS A 426 -3.00 -6.90 21.22
C LYS A 426 -1.85 -6.27 20.43
N ILE A 427 -0.62 -6.33 20.95
CA ILE A 427 0.55 -5.65 20.38
C ILE A 427 1.74 -6.60 20.27
N LYS A 428 2.52 -6.46 19.19
CA LYS A 428 3.74 -7.24 18.97
C LYS A 428 5.01 -6.56 19.51
N ASN A 429 4.99 -5.24 19.59
CA ASN A 429 6.15 -4.42 19.96
C ASN A 429 5.79 -3.41 21.08
N PRO A 430 6.67 -3.18 22.07
CA PRO A 430 6.44 -2.21 23.14
C PRO A 430 6.20 -0.78 22.66
N VAL A 431 6.78 -0.38 21.53
CA VAL A 431 6.53 0.93 20.90
C VAL A 431 5.03 1.09 20.58
N ASN A 432 4.40 0.05 20.04
CA ASN A 432 2.98 0.09 19.66
C ASN A 432 2.07 0.25 20.87
N TYR A 433 2.45 -0.31 22.03
CA TYR A 433 1.73 -0.11 23.28
C TYR A 433 1.67 1.37 23.65
N THR A 434 2.82 2.05 23.63
CA THR A 434 2.92 3.47 24.00
C THR A 434 2.17 4.35 23.01
N ILE A 435 2.31 4.10 21.71
CA ILE A 435 1.58 4.85 20.68
C ILE A 435 0.07 4.69 20.85
N LEU A 436 -0.44 3.49 21.12
CA LEU A 436 -1.88 3.27 21.32
C LEU A 436 -2.42 4.00 22.55
N ARG A 437 -1.68 3.97 23.67
CA ARG A 437 -2.08 4.71 24.87
C ARG A 437 -2.02 6.22 24.67
N TRP A 438 -0.99 6.70 23.97
CA TRP A 438 -0.85 8.11 23.64
C TRP A 438 -1.97 8.60 22.71
N LYS A 439 -2.30 7.84 21.65
CA LYS A 439 -3.44 8.12 20.76
C LYS A 439 -4.75 8.20 21.53
N SER A 440 -4.99 7.28 22.47
CA SER A 440 -6.20 7.32 23.31
C SER A 440 -6.27 8.62 24.12
N HIS A 441 -5.16 8.99 24.77
CA HIS A 441 -5.10 10.21 25.56
C HIS A 441 -5.31 11.49 24.75
N LEU A 442 -4.77 11.55 23.52
CA LEU A 442 -5.01 12.69 22.62
C LEU A 442 -6.49 12.83 22.26
N ARG A 443 -7.17 11.71 21.93
CA ARG A 443 -8.62 11.71 21.66
C ARG A 443 -9.43 12.17 22.85
N ASP A 444 -9.16 11.60 24.03
CA ASP A 444 -9.86 11.97 25.27
C ASP A 444 -9.70 13.49 25.55
N ARG A 445 -8.52 14.04 25.30
CA ARG A 445 -8.22 15.47 25.47
C ARG A 445 -8.92 16.35 24.44
N GLU A 446 -9.04 15.90 23.19
CA GLU A 446 -9.78 16.61 22.14
C GLU A 446 -11.28 16.66 22.46
N GLU A 447 -11.86 15.55 22.91
CA GLU A 447 -13.25 15.46 23.34
C GLU A 447 -13.53 16.37 24.55
N GLU A 448 -12.65 16.37 25.57
CA GLU A 448 -12.75 17.29 26.70
C GLU A 448 -12.65 18.77 26.29
N ASN A 449 -11.74 19.10 25.37
CA ASN A 449 -11.57 20.47 24.88
C ASN A 449 -12.75 20.93 24.03
N ALA A 450 -13.36 20.03 23.26
CA ALA A 450 -14.59 20.29 22.53
C ALA A 450 -15.75 20.55 23.50
N GLY A 451 -15.89 19.73 24.55
CA GLY A 451 -16.87 19.94 25.63
C GLY A 451 -16.73 21.30 26.32
N LYS A 452 -15.51 21.66 26.74
CA LYS A 452 -15.20 22.97 27.37
C LYS A 452 -15.47 24.16 26.44
N LYS A 453 -15.27 24.00 25.11
CA LYS A 453 -15.61 25.04 24.11
C LYS A 453 -17.12 25.22 23.96
N ILE A 454 -17.90 24.14 24.03
CA ILE A 454 -19.36 24.17 23.97
C ILE A 454 -19.94 24.84 25.23
N GLU A 455 -19.40 24.49 26.40
CA GLU A 455 -19.81 25.06 27.69
C GLU A 455 -19.53 26.58 27.76
N LYS A 456 -18.32 27.02 27.35
CA LYS A 456 -18.00 28.45 27.23
C LYS A 456 -18.89 29.21 26.22
N LYS A 457 -19.36 28.54 25.16
CA LYS A 457 -20.32 29.14 24.21
C LYS A 457 -21.71 29.29 24.84
N ARG A 458 -22.16 28.34 25.66
CA ARG A 458 -23.42 28.42 26.41
C ARG A 458 -23.36 29.55 27.44
N GLU A 459 -22.32 29.60 28.28
CA GLU A 459 -22.16 30.69 29.26
C GLU A 459 -22.11 32.09 28.63
N LYS A 460 -21.50 32.23 27.46
CA LYS A 460 -21.50 33.50 26.71
C LYS A 460 -22.88 33.85 26.16
N LYS A 461 -23.68 32.87 25.77
CA LYS A 461 -25.05 33.07 25.29
C LYS A 461 -25.96 33.48 26.44
N ASP A 462 -25.87 32.80 27.57
CA ASP A 462 -26.66 33.07 28.77
C ASP A 462 -26.35 34.47 29.33
N LYS A 463 -25.06 34.87 29.40
CA LYS A 463 -24.66 36.25 29.76
C LYS A 463 -25.12 37.32 28.78
N LYS A 464 -25.32 36.96 27.51
CA LYS A 464 -25.82 37.88 26.48
C LYS A 464 -27.34 38.05 26.59
N GLU A 465 -28.07 36.97 26.89
CA GLU A 465 -29.50 36.98 27.14
C GLU A 465 -29.86 37.71 28.46
N GLU A 466 -29.04 37.58 29.51
CA GLU A 466 -29.18 38.37 30.75
C GLU A 466 -28.99 39.87 30.51
N LYS A 467 -27.96 40.27 29.73
CA LYS A 467 -27.74 41.69 29.39
C LYS A 467 -28.88 42.28 28.57
N VAL A 468 -29.48 41.50 27.66
CA VAL A 468 -30.62 41.95 26.86
C VAL A 468 -31.86 42.15 27.75
N LYS A 469 -32.13 41.24 28.70
CA LYS A 469 -33.23 41.38 29.67
C LYS A 469 -33.07 42.57 30.62
N LEU A 470 -31.85 42.89 31.03
CA LEU A 470 -31.55 44.07 31.85
C LEU A 470 -31.70 45.39 31.05
N SER A 471 -31.45 45.38 29.74
CA SER A 471 -31.63 46.56 28.88
C SER A 471 -33.07 46.81 28.43
N SER A 472 -33.95 45.80 28.47
CA SER A 472 -35.36 45.91 28.08
C SER A 472 -36.32 46.19 29.25
N GLY A 473 -35.80 46.37 30.47
CA GLY A 473 -36.57 46.56 31.71
C GLY A 473 -36.66 48.00 32.23
N GLN A 474 -36.10 48.98 31.52
CA GLN A 474 -36.21 50.41 31.86
C GLN A 474 -36.80 51.15 30.67
N ASP A 475 -38.14 51.20 30.60
CA ASP A 475 -38.91 52.35 30.09
C ASP A 475 -40.40 52.00 30.06
N LEU A 476 -41.05 52.09 31.21
CA LEU A 476 -42.49 52.39 31.31
C LEU A 476 -42.72 53.17 32.61
N ASN A 477 -42.61 54.49 32.52
CA ASN A 477 -43.13 55.43 33.52
C ASN A 477 -44.24 56.25 32.85
N PRO A 478 -45.53 55.98 33.08
CA PRO A 478 -46.59 56.90 32.68
C PRO A 478 -46.91 57.82 33.86
N GLN A 479 -46.39 59.05 33.80
CA GLN A 479 -47.00 60.16 34.53
C GLN A 479 -48.25 60.64 33.75
N ASN A 480 -49.40 60.56 34.42
CA ASN A 480 -50.64 61.30 34.14
C ASN A 480 -50.34 62.81 33.98
N PRO A 481 -51.12 63.56 33.16
CA PRO A 481 -52.34 64.15 33.73
C PRO A 481 -53.52 64.39 32.76
N SER A 482 -54.72 64.39 33.36
CA SER A 482 -55.88 65.29 33.19
C SER A 482 -57.22 64.55 33.17
#